data_AF-A0A3C0U0I9-F1
#
_entry.id   AF-A0A3C0U0I9-F1
#
_cell.length_a   1.000
_cell.length_b   1.000
_cell.length_c   1.000
_cell.angle_alpha   90.00
_cell.angle_beta   90.00
_cell.angle_gamma   90.00
#
_symmetry.space_group_name_H-M   'P 1'
#
loop_
_entity.id
_entity.type
_entity.pdbx_description
1 polymer ?
#
loop_
_entity_poly.entity_id
_entity_poly.type
_entity_poly.pdbx_seq_one_letter_code
_entity_poly.pdbx_strand_id
1 'polypeptide(L)'
;SVSALELLLESCSSMTDLADKITSRIKRLDDFIDKSVADIAQDIRDKEDTATSFYIDISNTLAALSQDAEKKESATWITTVRGLPQSAERWTDAVDAYTNLCASLSKAALQKSSEAIIAAGSRLIDAGKQMYVEGTEKYHALMNLIPDASRPDARQYPGKLLSSINTFSQYISLDVSTLQANSDMLSSGGIQYRSNIQYMQRKIGESIADIKALASQTESLAEQARTQRREALQAQNQIYIYYNRAEQAFRQGNYTSARSNLDRAGTLYDNTLASLKRDAGIEEETYERITSLKQKIAEKQKPLLVQEIRVYKNRAKTAYYAGNFEEASVQISEAESTRENWGKFMDVELEADQELDRLKNLINTALALKSGKELDKNDPLYPEMSQILSISNQLYTQGRNLMAEGKKSEGKAALTQAKNKLNELRIVYPRNQKANLLSMRIDQVMDLNQFNATFKTRLDELRMVNYANNDSVAREAYSDLQDLHEISPDYPGLSDLLYKAELSLGIRAKPIDNSSKIEAQNTALQAQAKLKEAGRDSVQLAEAKRLANQALALNPDNDIAISVLDEIALRTGSDAAVVLSASDEALYQQAVTQLQSGNVIAANASLQSLLKKASNRRSAKVQKLQTRIEGMLN
;
A
#
# COMPACT_ATOMS: atom_id res chain seq x y z
N SER A 1 -9.66 -98.65 46.91
CA SER A 1 -10.89 -97.93 46.53
C SER A 1 -11.03 -96.61 47.28
N VAL A 2 -10.83 -96.54 48.61
CA VAL A 2 -10.98 -95.30 49.41
C VAL A 2 -10.09 -94.13 48.93
N SER A 3 -8.82 -94.38 48.62
CA SER A 3 -7.87 -93.35 48.16
C SER A 3 -8.20 -92.70 46.80
N ALA A 4 -8.85 -93.42 45.87
CA ALA A 4 -9.21 -92.86 44.56
C ALA A 4 -10.50 -92.01 44.64
N LEU A 5 -11.38 -92.33 45.59
CA LEU A 5 -12.64 -91.63 45.83
C LEU A 5 -12.40 -90.29 46.52
N GLU A 6 -11.48 -90.25 47.50
CA GLU A 6 -11.04 -89.01 48.16
C GLU A 6 -10.38 -88.04 47.17
N LEU A 7 -9.48 -88.55 46.30
CA LEU A 7 -8.84 -87.75 45.25
C LEU A 7 -9.84 -87.22 44.21
N LEU A 8 -10.86 -88.02 43.85
CA LEU A 8 -11.92 -87.57 42.94
C LEU A 8 -12.80 -86.49 43.59
N LEU A 9 -13.18 -86.64 44.86
CA LEU A 9 -13.98 -85.65 45.59
C LEU A 9 -13.24 -84.32 45.75
N GLU A 10 -11.95 -84.36 46.11
CA GLU A 10 -11.10 -83.17 46.22
C GLU A 10 -10.94 -82.48 44.86
N SER A 11 -10.72 -83.25 43.80
CA SER A 11 -10.62 -82.75 42.42
C SER A 11 -11.94 -82.12 41.95
N CYS A 12 -13.07 -82.74 42.23
CA CYS A 12 -14.39 -82.20 41.92
C CYS A 12 -14.67 -80.88 42.67
N SER A 13 -14.33 -80.78 43.95
CA SER A 13 -14.49 -79.53 44.72
C SER A 13 -13.61 -78.40 44.18
N SER A 14 -12.35 -78.71 43.82
CA SER A 14 -11.46 -77.73 43.21
C SER A 14 -11.92 -77.29 41.82
N MET A 15 -12.58 -78.18 41.07
CA MET A 15 -13.17 -77.87 39.78
C MET A 15 -14.41 -76.97 39.89
N THR A 16 -15.26 -77.15 40.92
CA THR A 16 -16.39 -76.24 41.17
C THR A 16 -15.92 -74.81 41.44
N ASP A 17 -14.87 -74.63 42.26
CA ASP A 17 -14.26 -73.31 42.49
C ASP A 17 -13.69 -72.68 41.21
N LEU A 18 -13.07 -73.48 40.34
CA LEU A 18 -12.60 -73.02 39.03
C LEU A 18 -13.76 -72.59 38.12
N ALA A 19 -14.85 -73.36 38.08
CA ALA A 19 -16.05 -73.03 37.32
C ALA A 19 -16.68 -71.71 37.81
N ASP A 20 -16.78 -71.50 39.12
CA ASP A 20 -17.30 -70.26 39.71
C ASP A 20 -16.42 -69.05 39.38
N LYS A 21 -15.09 -69.23 39.41
CA LYS A 21 -14.13 -68.19 39.01
C LYS A 21 -14.27 -67.84 37.53
N ILE A 22 -14.40 -68.83 36.65
CA ILE A 22 -14.60 -68.59 35.21
C ILE A 22 -15.93 -67.88 34.97
N THR A 23 -17.03 -68.41 35.51
CA THR A 23 -18.37 -67.83 35.32
C THR A 23 -18.47 -66.40 35.87
N SER A 24 -17.88 -66.11 37.04
CA SER A 24 -17.88 -64.76 37.60
C SER A 24 -17.09 -63.76 36.75
N ARG A 25 -15.98 -64.18 36.12
CA ARG A 25 -15.19 -63.33 35.22
C ARG A 25 -15.89 -63.09 33.88
N ILE A 26 -16.52 -64.12 33.32
CA ILE A 26 -17.34 -63.99 32.11
C ILE A 26 -18.48 -63.01 32.36
N LYS A 27 -19.19 -63.15 33.50
CA LYS A 27 -20.27 -62.22 33.85
C LYS A 27 -19.78 -60.77 33.95
N ARG A 28 -18.62 -60.53 34.58
CA ARG A 28 -18.03 -59.19 34.66
C ARG A 28 -17.66 -58.61 33.29
N LEU A 29 -17.24 -59.46 32.35
CA LEU A 29 -16.97 -59.03 30.97
C LEU A 29 -18.27 -58.59 30.28
N ASP A 30 -19.33 -59.38 30.43
CA ASP A 30 -20.63 -59.12 29.81
C ASP A 30 -21.37 -57.91 30.46
N ASP A 31 -21.12 -57.62 31.75
CA ASP A 31 -21.70 -56.50 32.51
C ASP A 31 -21.00 -55.14 32.25
N PHE A 32 -19.90 -55.09 31.48
CA PHE A 32 -19.12 -53.88 31.29
C PHE A 32 -19.76 -52.90 30.28
N ILE A 33 -19.68 -51.60 30.56
CA ILE A 33 -20.47 -50.52 29.93
C ILE A 33 -20.15 -50.33 28.45
N ASP A 34 -21.21 -50.23 27.64
CA ASP A 34 -21.17 -49.72 26.26
C ASP A 34 -21.13 -48.18 26.27
N LYS A 35 -20.06 -47.60 25.70
CA LYS A 35 -19.89 -46.14 25.53
C LYS A 35 -19.94 -45.83 24.04
N SER A 36 -20.42 -44.64 23.68
CA SER A 36 -20.34 -44.20 22.29
C SER A 36 -18.88 -44.08 21.84
N VAL A 37 -18.60 -44.32 20.56
CA VAL A 37 -17.22 -44.22 20.03
C VAL A 37 -16.59 -42.84 20.30
N ALA A 38 -17.40 -41.77 20.32
CA ALA A 38 -16.96 -40.43 20.68
C ALA A 38 -16.51 -40.34 22.14
N ASP A 39 -17.27 -40.88 23.08
CA ASP A 39 -16.90 -40.88 24.50
C ASP A 39 -15.64 -41.71 24.73
N ILE A 40 -15.49 -42.82 24.00
CA ILE A 40 -14.28 -43.67 24.04
C ILE A 40 -13.05 -42.89 23.58
N ALA A 41 -13.15 -42.21 22.43
CA ALA A 41 -12.07 -41.39 21.91
C ALA A 41 -11.70 -40.28 22.91
N GLN A 42 -12.70 -39.64 23.53
CA GLN A 42 -12.47 -38.60 24.52
C GLN A 42 -11.81 -39.13 25.80
N ASP A 43 -12.27 -40.25 26.36
CA ASP A 43 -11.64 -40.89 27.53
C ASP A 43 -10.16 -41.23 27.26
N ILE A 44 -9.85 -41.73 26.06
CA ILE A 44 -8.48 -42.08 25.66
C ILE A 44 -7.62 -40.80 25.57
N ARG A 45 -8.17 -39.73 24.99
CA ARG A 45 -7.51 -38.43 24.89
C ARG A 45 -7.21 -37.83 26.25
N ASP A 46 -8.16 -37.93 27.18
CA ASP A 46 -8.05 -37.41 28.55
C ASP A 46 -7.24 -38.34 29.47
N LYS A 47 -6.84 -39.51 28.97
CA LYS A 47 -6.11 -40.56 29.70
C LYS A 47 -6.92 -41.15 30.86
N GLU A 48 -8.25 -41.16 30.70
CA GLU A 48 -9.21 -41.69 31.66
C GLU A 48 -9.78 -43.07 31.23
N ASP A 49 -9.36 -43.59 30.07
CA ASP A 49 -9.79 -44.90 29.58
C ASP A 49 -9.28 -46.06 30.45
N THR A 50 -10.12 -46.49 31.39
CA THR A 50 -9.88 -47.66 32.24
C THR A 50 -10.34 -48.96 31.59
N ALA A 51 -11.24 -48.87 30.59
CA ALA A 51 -11.86 -50.01 29.92
C ALA A 51 -10.85 -50.89 29.17
N THR A 52 -9.90 -50.29 28.44
CA THR A 52 -8.88 -51.07 27.72
C THR A 52 -8.04 -51.90 28.68
N SER A 53 -7.62 -51.31 29.81
CA SER A 53 -6.87 -52.04 30.84
C SER A 53 -7.69 -53.18 31.48
N PHE A 54 -8.98 -52.95 31.70
CA PHE A 54 -9.92 -53.94 32.24
C PHE A 54 -10.10 -55.15 31.31
N TYR A 55 -10.29 -54.91 30.01
CA TYR A 55 -10.41 -56.00 29.03
C TYR A 55 -9.13 -56.83 28.92
N ILE A 56 -7.96 -56.19 28.99
CA ILE A 56 -6.67 -56.90 29.01
C ILE A 56 -6.52 -57.74 30.29
N ASP A 57 -6.87 -57.20 31.46
CA ASP A 57 -6.83 -57.93 32.73
C ASP A 57 -7.77 -59.15 32.74
N ILE A 58 -9.01 -58.97 32.26
CA ILE A 58 -9.97 -60.07 32.13
C ILE A 58 -9.46 -61.13 31.16
N SER A 59 -8.91 -60.74 30.01
CA SER A 59 -8.33 -61.67 29.04
C SER A 59 -7.23 -62.51 29.68
N ASN A 60 -6.24 -61.86 30.32
CA ASN A 60 -5.14 -62.55 30.97
C ASN A 60 -5.61 -63.48 32.10
N THR A 61 -6.59 -63.05 32.88
CA THR A 61 -7.18 -63.86 33.96
C THR A 61 -7.89 -65.09 33.40
N LEU A 62 -8.74 -64.94 32.39
CA LEU A 62 -9.47 -66.06 31.78
C LEU A 62 -8.53 -67.03 31.06
N ALA A 63 -7.47 -66.55 30.41
CA ALA A 63 -6.44 -67.40 29.84
C ALA A 63 -5.70 -68.23 30.90
N ALA A 64 -5.37 -67.64 32.04
CA ALA A 64 -4.73 -68.36 33.15
C ALA A 64 -5.67 -69.43 33.74
N LEU A 65 -6.97 -69.14 33.87
CA LEU A 65 -7.98 -70.10 34.32
C LEU A 65 -8.18 -71.24 33.31
N SER A 66 -8.09 -70.96 32.00
CA SER A 66 -8.10 -71.99 30.95
C SER A 66 -6.90 -72.93 31.08
N GLN A 67 -5.68 -72.40 31.32
CA GLN A 67 -4.50 -73.24 31.58
C GLN A 67 -4.63 -74.07 32.85
N ASP A 68 -5.29 -73.57 33.89
CA ASP A 68 -5.57 -74.35 35.10
C ASP A 68 -6.56 -75.49 34.81
N ALA A 69 -7.59 -75.23 34.00
CA ALA A 69 -8.52 -76.27 33.54
C ALA A 69 -7.81 -77.37 32.72
N GLU A 70 -6.90 -77.01 31.81
CA GLU A 70 -6.10 -77.97 31.01
C GLU A 70 -5.18 -78.83 31.88
N LYS A 71 -4.54 -78.22 32.90
CA LYS A 71 -3.72 -78.96 33.88
C LYS A 71 -4.55 -79.96 34.67
N LYS A 72 -5.76 -79.56 35.08
CA LYS A 72 -6.71 -80.43 35.79
C LYS A 72 -7.24 -81.55 34.89
N GLU A 73 -7.47 -81.29 33.61
CA GLU A 73 -7.83 -82.29 32.59
C GLU A 73 -6.74 -83.34 32.38
N SER A 74 -5.47 -82.95 32.55
CA SER A 74 -4.29 -83.79 32.33
C SER A 74 -3.69 -84.37 33.62
N ALA A 75 -4.41 -84.31 34.74
CA ALA A 75 -3.89 -84.69 36.05
C ALA A 75 -3.51 -86.18 36.11
N THR A 76 -2.37 -86.50 36.73
CA THR A 76 -1.81 -87.87 36.75
C THR A 76 -2.77 -88.92 37.32
N TRP A 77 -3.62 -88.53 38.28
CA TRP A 77 -4.61 -89.43 38.90
C TRP A 77 -5.66 -89.93 37.89
N ILE A 78 -5.95 -89.18 36.83
CA ILE A 78 -6.88 -89.56 35.76
C ILE A 78 -6.39 -90.82 35.05
N THR A 79 -5.11 -90.86 34.68
CA THR A 79 -4.48 -92.03 34.06
C THR A 79 -4.47 -93.22 35.02
N THR A 80 -4.27 -92.98 36.33
CA THR A 80 -4.33 -94.02 37.35
C THR A 80 -5.72 -94.65 37.47
N VAL A 81 -6.79 -93.85 37.44
CA VAL A 81 -8.17 -94.36 37.52
C VAL A 81 -8.58 -95.08 36.23
N ARG A 82 -8.18 -94.57 35.07
CA ARG A 82 -8.43 -95.22 33.77
C ARG A 82 -7.72 -96.57 33.60
N GLY A 83 -6.68 -96.84 34.38
CA GLY A 83 -5.96 -98.13 34.39
C GLY A 83 -6.55 -99.21 35.30
N LEU A 84 -7.66 -98.96 35.99
CA LEU A 84 -8.31 -99.92 36.90
C LEU A 84 -9.06 -101.04 36.13
N PRO A 85 -9.29 -102.22 36.74
CA PRO A 85 -9.98 -103.36 36.10
C PRO A 85 -11.42 -103.03 35.69
N GLN A 86 -11.98 -103.77 34.70
CA GLN A 86 -13.32 -103.56 34.14
C GLN A 86 -14.48 -103.52 35.15
N SER A 87 -14.34 -104.09 36.35
CA SER A 87 -15.34 -103.98 37.42
C SER A 87 -15.48 -102.56 38.02
N ALA A 88 -14.66 -101.60 37.58
CA ALA A 88 -14.64 -100.21 38.02
C ALA A 88 -15.39 -99.23 37.08
N GLU A 89 -16.24 -99.72 36.18
CA GLU A 89 -16.95 -98.96 35.12
C GLU A 89 -17.53 -97.60 35.57
N ARG A 90 -18.14 -97.53 36.76
CA ARG A 90 -18.70 -96.28 37.34
C ARG A 90 -17.68 -95.17 37.61
N TRP A 91 -16.40 -95.53 37.83
CA TRP A 91 -15.32 -94.56 38.05
C TRP A 91 -14.83 -93.97 36.73
N THR A 92 -14.86 -94.76 35.65
CA THR A 92 -14.54 -94.31 34.30
C THR A 92 -15.52 -93.22 33.84
N ASP A 93 -16.83 -93.44 34.03
CA ASP A 93 -17.87 -92.45 33.68
C ASP A 93 -17.69 -91.13 34.44
N ALA A 94 -17.36 -91.18 35.74
CA ALA A 94 -17.14 -89.99 36.56
C ALA A 94 -15.87 -89.22 36.14
N VAL A 95 -14.80 -89.94 35.79
CA VAL A 95 -13.56 -89.35 35.27
C VAL A 95 -13.78 -88.74 33.89
N ASP A 96 -14.55 -89.37 33.03
CA ASP A 96 -14.88 -88.84 31.71
C ASP A 96 -15.78 -87.60 31.81
N ALA A 97 -16.76 -87.60 32.71
CA ALA A 97 -17.56 -86.41 33.03
C ALA A 97 -16.70 -85.26 33.55
N TYR A 98 -15.75 -85.54 34.46
CA TYR A 98 -14.79 -84.57 34.98
C TYR A 98 -13.90 -83.99 33.87
N THR A 99 -13.31 -84.87 33.05
CA THR A 99 -12.42 -84.48 31.93
C THR A 99 -13.16 -83.64 30.91
N ASN A 100 -14.38 -84.04 30.53
CA ASN A 100 -15.23 -83.30 29.60
C ASN A 100 -15.61 -81.91 30.14
N LEU A 101 -15.85 -81.79 31.44
CA LEU A 101 -16.16 -80.52 32.08
C LEU A 101 -14.92 -79.61 32.13
N CYS A 102 -13.75 -80.12 32.48
CA CYS A 102 -12.48 -79.37 32.41
C CYS A 102 -12.19 -78.88 30.98
N ALA A 103 -12.35 -79.74 29.98
CA ALA A 103 -12.18 -79.37 28.57
C ALA A 103 -13.19 -78.26 28.15
N SER A 104 -14.44 -78.38 28.60
CA SER A 104 -15.49 -77.38 28.30
C SER A 104 -15.21 -76.04 28.97
N LEU A 105 -14.78 -76.05 30.24
CA LEU A 105 -14.39 -74.85 30.99
C LEU A 105 -13.16 -74.18 30.38
N SER A 106 -12.14 -74.96 30.01
CA SER A 106 -10.96 -74.42 29.31
C SER A 106 -11.37 -73.73 28.01
N LYS A 107 -12.16 -74.41 27.18
CA LYS A 107 -12.63 -73.86 25.90
C LYS A 107 -13.44 -72.57 26.09
N ALA A 108 -14.37 -72.55 27.05
CA ALA A 108 -15.19 -71.38 27.34
C ALA A 108 -14.36 -70.20 27.85
N ALA A 109 -13.43 -70.44 28.78
CA ALA A 109 -12.54 -69.42 29.30
C ALA A 109 -11.60 -68.88 28.21
N LEU A 110 -11.03 -69.75 27.37
CA LEU A 110 -10.16 -69.33 26.26
C LEU A 110 -10.91 -68.52 25.21
N GLN A 111 -12.14 -68.91 24.88
CA GLN A 111 -13.01 -68.17 23.97
C GLN A 111 -13.30 -66.76 24.51
N LYS A 112 -13.76 -66.65 25.77
CA LYS A 112 -14.08 -65.36 26.39
C LYS A 112 -12.85 -64.49 26.62
N SER A 113 -11.71 -65.10 26.91
CA SER A 113 -10.41 -64.43 26.94
C SER A 113 -10.06 -63.81 25.57
N SER A 114 -10.31 -64.53 24.48
CA SER A 114 -10.11 -64.02 23.12
C SER A 114 -11.11 -62.89 22.79
N GLU A 115 -12.37 -63.01 23.20
CA GLU A 115 -13.37 -61.95 23.03
C GLU A 115 -12.94 -60.67 23.74
N ALA A 116 -12.44 -60.77 24.98
CA ALA A 116 -11.97 -59.63 25.76
C ALA A 116 -10.80 -58.89 25.09
N ILE A 117 -9.78 -59.60 24.60
CA ILE A 117 -8.64 -58.94 23.93
C ILE A 117 -9.04 -58.32 22.59
N ILE A 118 -9.96 -58.95 21.85
CA ILE A 118 -10.51 -58.39 20.61
C ILE A 118 -11.33 -57.13 20.92
N ALA A 119 -12.12 -57.13 21.99
CA ALA A 119 -12.87 -55.95 22.43
C ALA A 119 -11.94 -54.79 22.79
N ALA A 120 -10.85 -55.04 23.52
CA ALA A 120 -9.84 -54.03 23.84
C ALA A 120 -9.27 -53.37 22.57
N GLY A 121 -8.83 -54.15 21.58
CA GLY A 121 -8.27 -53.56 20.37
C GLY A 121 -9.31 -52.96 19.43
N SER A 122 -10.53 -53.50 19.36
CA SER A 122 -11.61 -52.93 18.53
C SER A 122 -12.02 -51.55 19.03
N ARG A 123 -12.09 -51.38 20.35
CA ARG A 123 -12.31 -50.10 21.03
C ARG A 123 -11.26 -49.05 20.60
N LEU A 124 -9.98 -49.41 20.61
CA LEU A 124 -8.89 -48.52 20.21
C LEU A 124 -8.89 -48.20 18.70
N ILE A 125 -9.27 -49.17 17.86
CA ILE A 125 -9.41 -48.97 16.42
C ILE A 125 -10.53 -47.96 16.15
N ASP A 126 -11.68 -48.09 16.80
CA ASP A 126 -12.81 -47.20 16.59
C ASP A 126 -12.55 -45.80 17.15
N ALA A 127 -11.87 -45.71 18.30
CA ALA A 127 -11.35 -44.45 18.81
C ALA A 127 -10.40 -43.77 17.81
N GLY A 128 -9.47 -44.52 17.22
CA GLY A 128 -8.54 -43.99 16.21
C GLY A 128 -9.26 -43.42 14.98
N LYS A 129 -10.29 -44.12 14.47
CA LYS A 129 -11.13 -43.60 13.37
C LYS A 129 -11.87 -42.32 13.77
N GLN A 130 -12.42 -42.28 14.96
CA GLN A 130 -13.17 -41.12 15.45
C GLN A 130 -12.28 -39.90 15.64
N MET A 131 -11.09 -40.08 16.23
CA MET A 131 -10.08 -39.02 16.34
C MET A 131 -9.66 -38.49 14.97
N TYR A 132 -9.56 -39.35 13.96
CA TYR A 132 -9.30 -38.93 12.57
C TYR A 132 -10.45 -38.09 11.98
N VAL A 133 -11.71 -38.47 12.23
CA VAL A 133 -12.88 -37.68 11.80
C VAL A 133 -12.87 -36.30 12.45
N GLU A 134 -12.70 -36.21 13.76
CA GLU A 134 -12.62 -34.94 14.50
C GLU A 134 -11.43 -34.09 14.04
N GLY A 135 -10.28 -34.71 13.78
CA GLY A 135 -9.12 -34.05 13.20
C GLY A 135 -9.40 -33.46 11.82
N THR A 136 -10.17 -34.17 10.99
CA THR A 136 -10.55 -33.73 9.64
C THR A 136 -11.49 -32.51 9.71
N GLU A 137 -12.46 -32.51 10.63
CA GLU A 137 -13.34 -31.35 10.86
C GLU A 137 -12.56 -30.11 11.29
N LYS A 138 -11.61 -30.28 12.23
CA LYS A 138 -10.73 -29.19 12.66
C LYS A 138 -9.82 -28.72 11.53
N TYR A 139 -9.31 -29.62 10.71
CA TYR A 139 -8.55 -29.27 9.51
C TYR A 139 -9.38 -28.44 8.52
N HIS A 140 -10.63 -28.82 8.24
CA HIS A 140 -11.51 -28.03 7.39
C HIS A 140 -11.80 -26.64 7.98
N ALA A 141 -11.98 -26.54 9.30
CA ALA A 141 -12.13 -25.25 9.97
C ALA A 141 -10.87 -24.36 9.82
N LEU A 142 -9.67 -24.95 9.79
CA LEU A 142 -8.44 -24.23 9.47
C LEU A 142 -8.41 -23.74 8.02
N MET A 143 -8.85 -24.56 7.07
CA MET A 143 -8.88 -24.18 5.65
C MET A 143 -9.79 -22.97 5.40
N ASN A 144 -10.86 -22.81 6.18
CA ASN A 144 -11.74 -21.64 6.10
C ASN A 144 -11.07 -20.33 6.55
N LEU A 145 -9.91 -20.39 7.23
CA LEU A 145 -9.11 -19.21 7.57
C LEU A 145 -8.18 -18.77 6.42
N ILE A 146 -8.06 -19.59 5.37
CA ILE A 146 -7.26 -19.26 4.18
C ILE A 146 -8.09 -18.29 3.32
N PRO A 147 -7.51 -17.15 2.91
CA PRO A 147 -8.19 -16.21 2.04
C PRO A 147 -8.59 -16.89 0.73
N ASP A 148 -9.84 -16.70 0.31
CA ASP A 148 -10.32 -17.17 -0.98
C ASP A 148 -9.55 -16.47 -2.11
N ALA A 149 -8.77 -17.24 -2.87
CA ALA A 149 -7.96 -16.75 -3.97
C ALA A 149 -8.80 -16.10 -5.09
N SER A 150 -10.09 -16.43 -5.18
CA SER A 150 -11.03 -15.84 -6.14
C SER A 150 -11.58 -14.47 -5.69
N ARG A 151 -11.29 -14.06 -4.45
CA ARG A 151 -11.71 -12.78 -3.85
C ARG A 151 -10.49 -11.88 -3.66
N PRO A 152 -10.22 -10.95 -4.60
CA PRO A 152 -9.09 -10.03 -4.51
C PRO A 152 -9.11 -9.12 -3.28
N ASP A 153 -10.20 -9.08 -2.52
CA ASP A 153 -10.43 -8.30 -1.31
C ASP A 153 -10.32 -9.11 0.00
N ALA A 154 -10.08 -10.43 -0.07
CA ALA A 154 -9.99 -11.26 1.12
C ALA A 154 -8.80 -10.86 2.00
N ARG A 155 -9.09 -10.48 3.26
CA ARG A 155 -8.08 -10.16 4.28
C ARG A 155 -7.30 -11.41 4.69
N GLN A 156 -6.01 -11.23 4.94
CA GLN A 156 -5.10 -12.28 5.37
C GLN A 156 -4.80 -12.18 6.87
N TYR A 157 -4.90 -13.30 7.57
CA TYR A 157 -4.70 -13.38 9.02
C TYR A 157 -3.57 -14.37 9.38
N PRO A 158 -2.32 -14.14 8.93
CA PRO A 158 -1.23 -15.10 9.12
C PRO A 158 -0.94 -15.37 10.60
N GLY A 159 -1.09 -14.36 11.48
CA GLY A 159 -0.93 -14.54 12.93
C GLY A 159 -1.98 -15.48 13.54
N LYS A 160 -3.26 -15.27 13.20
CA LYS A 160 -4.37 -16.11 13.65
C LYS A 160 -4.25 -17.53 13.08
N LEU A 161 -3.94 -17.65 11.78
CA LEU A 161 -3.73 -18.92 11.11
C LEU A 161 -2.60 -19.73 11.77
N LEU A 162 -1.45 -19.10 12.07
CA LEU A 162 -0.34 -19.78 12.77
C LEU A 162 -0.74 -20.24 14.17
N SER A 163 -1.48 -19.42 14.92
CA SER A 163 -1.96 -19.80 16.25
C SER A 163 -2.91 -21.01 16.18
N SER A 164 -3.83 -21.01 15.21
CA SER A 164 -4.76 -22.10 15.00
C SER A 164 -4.05 -23.38 14.52
N ILE A 165 -3.07 -23.28 13.61
CA ILE A 165 -2.24 -24.41 13.19
C ILE A 165 -1.47 -24.99 14.38
N ASN A 166 -0.83 -24.15 15.21
CA ASN A 166 -0.11 -24.64 16.39
C ASN A 166 -1.04 -25.38 17.37
N THR A 167 -2.25 -24.85 17.60
CA THR A 167 -3.27 -25.49 18.44
C THR A 167 -3.68 -26.84 17.86
N PHE A 168 -3.88 -26.91 16.54
CA PHE A 168 -4.19 -28.14 15.84
C PHE A 168 -3.04 -29.17 15.90
N SER A 169 -1.78 -28.75 15.72
CA SER A 169 -0.63 -29.63 15.86
C SER A 169 -0.49 -30.20 17.28
N GLN A 170 -0.79 -29.41 18.32
CA GLN A 170 -0.84 -29.90 19.70
C GLN A 170 -1.95 -30.94 19.90
N TYR A 171 -3.13 -30.68 19.34
CA TYR A 171 -4.26 -31.61 19.37
C TYR A 171 -3.91 -32.95 18.71
N ILE A 172 -3.35 -32.93 17.50
CA ILE A 172 -2.92 -34.12 16.77
C ILE A 172 -1.82 -34.88 17.53
N SER A 173 -0.87 -34.15 18.13
CA SER A 173 0.21 -34.76 18.92
C SER A 173 -0.32 -35.51 20.15
N LEU A 174 -1.35 -34.97 20.81
CA LEU A 174 -2.01 -35.63 21.93
C LEU A 174 -2.66 -36.94 21.47
N ASP A 175 -3.51 -36.90 20.45
CA ASP A 175 -4.23 -38.08 19.91
C ASP A 175 -3.27 -39.19 19.47
N VAL A 176 -2.19 -38.83 18.78
CA VAL A 176 -1.13 -39.77 18.39
C VAL A 176 -0.49 -40.41 19.62
N SER A 177 -0.15 -39.62 20.63
CA SER A 177 0.56 -40.12 21.82
C SER A 177 -0.30 -41.05 22.67
N THR A 178 -1.58 -40.74 22.82
CA THR A 178 -2.52 -41.54 23.63
C THR A 178 -2.91 -42.83 22.93
N LEU A 179 -3.14 -42.79 21.60
CA LEU A 179 -3.37 -44.00 20.80
C LEU A 179 -2.15 -44.92 20.78
N GLN A 180 -0.94 -44.36 20.64
CA GLN A 180 0.29 -45.15 20.65
C GLN A 180 0.48 -45.85 22.00
N ALA A 181 0.32 -45.13 23.12
CA ALA A 181 0.44 -45.70 24.46
C ALA A 181 -0.55 -46.85 24.70
N ASN A 182 -1.81 -46.70 24.26
CA ASN A 182 -2.81 -47.75 24.38
C ASN A 182 -2.56 -48.93 23.43
N SER A 183 -2.08 -48.67 22.20
CA SER A 183 -1.64 -49.70 21.25
C SER A 183 -0.50 -50.54 21.83
N ASP A 184 0.47 -49.90 22.49
CA ASP A 184 1.59 -50.58 23.14
C ASP A 184 1.10 -51.45 24.30
N MET A 185 0.11 -50.97 25.07
CA MET A 185 -0.50 -51.68 26.19
C MET A 185 -1.14 -53.02 25.78
N LEU A 186 -1.68 -53.15 24.56
CA LEU A 186 -2.20 -54.41 24.02
C LEU A 186 -1.17 -55.55 24.03
N SER A 187 0.12 -55.22 23.97
CA SER A 187 1.22 -56.21 24.05
C SER A 187 1.25 -56.96 25.39
N SER A 188 0.54 -56.44 26.40
CA SER A 188 0.35 -57.09 27.70
C SER A 188 -0.72 -58.18 27.66
N GLY A 189 -1.47 -58.31 26.55
CA GLY A 189 -2.35 -59.45 26.30
C GLY A 189 -1.52 -60.69 25.99
N GLY A 190 -1.83 -61.81 26.66
CA GLY A 190 -1.02 -63.03 26.65
C GLY A 190 -0.52 -63.50 25.27
N ILE A 191 0.64 -64.17 25.26
CA ILE A 191 1.41 -64.56 24.06
C ILE A 191 0.61 -65.36 23.03
N GLN A 192 -0.40 -66.10 23.48
CA GLN A 192 -1.31 -66.89 22.64
C GLN A 192 -2.15 -66.04 21.68
N TYR A 193 -2.32 -64.74 21.94
CA TYR A 193 -3.07 -63.81 21.08
C TYR A 193 -2.18 -62.92 20.23
N ARG A 194 -0.88 -63.21 20.15
CA ARG A 194 0.11 -62.37 19.44
C ARG A 194 -0.34 -61.96 18.04
N SER A 195 -0.88 -62.88 17.25
CA SER A 195 -1.34 -62.57 15.88
C SER A 195 -2.51 -61.57 15.86
N ASN A 196 -3.47 -61.70 16.78
CA ASN A 196 -4.59 -60.78 16.91
C ASN A 196 -4.10 -59.40 17.37
N ILE A 197 -3.22 -59.37 18.38
CA ILE A 197 -2.63 -58.13 18.90
C ILE A 197 -1.86 -57.41 17.79
N GLN A 198 -1.02 -58.11 17.03
CA GLN A 198 -0.29 -57.53 15.89
C GLN A 198 -1.23 -56.98 14.81
N TYR A 199 -2.32 -57.68 14.51
CA TYR A 199 -3.34 -57.19 13.59
C TYR A 199 -3.97 -55.88 14.07
N MET A 200 -4.36 -55.81 15.36
CA MET A 200 -5.00 -54.63 15.95
C MET A 200 -4.03 -53.45 16.03
N GLN A 201 -2.78 -53.69 16.49
CA GLN A 201 -1.72 -52.69 16.51
C GLN A 201 -1.43 -52.11 15.13
N ARG A 202 -1.45 -52.94 14.08
CA ARG A 202 -1.32 -52.46 12.70
C ARG A 202 -2.49 -51.54 12.31
N LYS A 203 -3.74 -51.89 12.65
CA LYS A 203 -4.91 -51.06 12.36
C LYS A 203 -4.93 -49.74 13.13
N ILE A 204 -4.49 -49.74 14.39
CA ILE A 204 -4.29 -48.52 15.16
C ILE A 204 -3.16 -47.69 14.54
N GLY A 205 -2.07 -48.33 14.10
CA GLY A 205 -0.97 -47.70 13.39
C GLY A 205 -1.39 -47.02 12.08
N GLU A 206 -2.31 -47.63 11.31
CA GLU A 206 -2.92 -47.00 10.14
C GLU A 206 -3.66 -45.71 10.52
N SER A 207 -4.48 -45.73 11.59
CA SER A 207 -5.19 -44.52 12.07
C SER A 207 -4.22 -43.44 12.57
N ILE A 208 -3.15 -43.84 13.27
CA ILE A 208 -2.09 -42.91 13.71
C ILE A 208 -1.41 -42.26 12.50
N ALA A 209 -1.15 -43.02 11.43
CA ALA A 209 -0.56 -42.47 10.21
C ALA A 209 -1.49 -41.46 9.52
N ASP A 210 -2.79 -41.77 9.44
CA ASP A 210 -3.80 -40.87 8.86
C ASP A 210 -3.94 -39.58 9.66
N ILE A 211 -3.98 -39.68 11.00
CA ILE A 211 -4.00 -38.52 11.91
C ILE A 211 -2.74 -37.66 11.75
N LYS A 212 -1.55 -38.27 11.66
CA LYS A 212 -0.29 -37.54 11.42
C LYS A 212 -0.30 -36.82 10.07
N ALA A 213 -0.85 -37.44 9.03
CA ALA A 213 -0.92 -36.84 7.70
C ALA A 213 -1.71 -35.52 7.70
N LEU A 214 -2.75 -35.38 8.54
CA LEU A 214 -3.48 -34.13 8.70
C LEU A 214 -2.58 -32.98 9.18
N ALA A 215 -1.68 -33.23 10.12
CA ALA A 215 -0.73 -32.20 10.58
C ALA A 215 0.28 -31.83 9.48
N SER A 216 0.82 -32.82 8.75
CA SER A 216 1.75 -32.57 7.64
C SER A 216 1.12 -31.75 6.51
N GLN A 217 -0.18 -31.89 6.26
CA GLN A 217 -0.91 -31.07 5.28
C GLN A 217 -0.94 -29.58 5.65
N THR A 218 -0.75 -29.23 6.93
CA THR A 218 -0.73 -27.83 7.40
C THR A 218 0.67 -27.20 7.40
N GLU A 219 1.73 -27.96 7.13
CA GLU A 219 3.11 -27.47 7.27
C GLU A 219 3.48 -26.44 6.20
N SER A 220 3.09 -26.68 4.95
CA SER A 220 3.28 -25.70 3.86
C SER A 220 2.53 -24.39 4.12
N LEU A 221 1.32 -24.48 4.68
CA LEU A 221 0.52 -23.33 5.10
C LEU A 221 1.15 -22.58 6.26
N ALA A 222 1.72 -23.30 7.23
CA ALA A 222 2.46 -22.70 8.33
C ALA A 222 3.70 -21.93 7.81
N GLU A 223 4.44 -22.48 6.85
CA GLU A 223 5.58 -21.80 6.25
C GLU A 223 5.18 -20.54 5.46
N GLN A 224 4.09 -20.61 4.69
CA GLN A 224 3.54 -19.43 4.01
C GLN A 224 3.13 -18.36 5.01
N ALA A 225 2.39 -18.73 6.07
CA ALA A 225 1.95 -17.79 7.09
C ALA A 225 3.13 -17.21 7.90
N ARG A 226 4.18 -17.99 8.17
CA ARG A 226 5.45 -17.52 8.78
C ARG A 226 6.14 -16.48 7.90
N THR A 227 6.19 -16.73 6.59
CA THR A 227 6.79 -15.82 5.61
C THR A 227 6.03 -14.50 5.55
N GLN A 228 4.70 -14.56 5.37
CA GLN A 228 3.82 -13.38 5.37
C GLN A 228 3.92 -12.58 6.67
N ARG A 229 4.02 -13.26 7.83
CA ARG A 229 4.22 -12.61 9.13
C ARG A 229 5.60 -11.95 9.23
N ARG A 230 6.65 -12.55 8.67
CA ARG A 230 7.99 -11.96 8.66
C ARG A 230 8.03 -10.70 7.81
N GLU A 231 7.46 -10.77 6.60
CA GLU A 231 7.28 -9.61 5.73
C GLU A 231 6.48 -8.51 6.44
N ALA A 232 5.53 -8.89 7.29
CA ALA A 232 4.78 -7.96 8.12
C ALA A 232 5.61 -7.15 9.08
N LEU A 233 6.36 -7.86 9.89
CA LEU A 233 7.19 -7.27 10.91
C LEU A 233 8.29 -6.43 10.25
N GLN A 234 8.83 -6.87 9.12
CA GLN A 234 9.82 -6.09 8.36
C GLN A 234 9.24 -4.78 7.85
N ALA A 235 8.07 -4.82 7.20
CA ALA A 235 7.40 -3.62 6.71
C ALA A 235 7.05 -2.66 7.86
N GLN A 236 6.51 -3.19 8.96
CA GLN A 236 6.18 -2.41 10.15
C GLN A 236 7.43 -1.72 10.75
N ASN A 237 8.53 -2.45 10.87
CA ASN A 237 9.79 -1.89 11.36
C ASN A 237 10.31 -0.77 10.44
N GLN A 238 10.21 -0.94 9.12
CA GLN A 238 10.61 0.10 8.17
C GLN A 238 9.73 1.35 8.31
N ILE A 239 8.42 1.19 8.42
CA ILE A 239 7.49 2.31 8.65
C ILE A 239 7.89 3.07 9.93
N TYR A 240 8.17 2.36 11.03
CA TYR A 240 8.61 3.02 12.27
C TYR A 240 9.97 3.70 12.15
N ILE A 241 10.92 3.15 11.39
CA ILE A 241 12.21 3.81 11.14
C ILE A 241 12.00 5.17 10.46
N TYR A 242 11.19 5.21 9.39
CA TYR A 242 10.91 6.46 8.70
C TYR A 242 10.07 7.42 9.55
N TYR A 243 9.07 6.92 10.29
CA TYR A 243 8.29 7.72 11.22
C TYR A 243 9.18 8.37 12.30
N ASN A 244 10.06 7.60 12.94
CA ASN A 244 10.95 8.13 13.98
C ASN A 244 11.94 9.15 13.42
N ARG A 245 12.45 8.93 12.20
CA ARG A 245 13.28 9.93 11.50
C ARG A 245 12.49 11.21 11.20
N ALA A 246 11.23 11.07 10.80
CA ALA A 246 10.34 12.21 10.58
C ALA A 246 10.11 12.99 11.88
N GLU A 247 9.84 12.30 12.98
CA GLU A 247 9.64 12.91 14.29
C GLU A 247 10.91 13.63 14.78
N GLN A 248 12.08 13.01 14.64
CA GLN A 248 13.35 13.63 14.99
C GLN A 248 13.61 14.90 14.16
N ALA A 249 13.42 14.83 12.84
CA ALA A 249 13.57 15.98 11.96
C ALA A 249 12.58 17.10 12.30
N PHE A 250 11.34 16.75 12.63
CA PHE A 250 10.31 17.70 13.09
C PHE A 250 10.76 18.42 14.37
N ARG A 251 11.27 17.68 15.38
CA ARG A 251 11.78 18.26 16.64
C ARG A 251 12.98 19.19 16.41
N GLN A 252 13.79 18.93 15.38
CA GLN A 252 14.92 19.76 14.98
C GLN A 252 14.52 20.98 14.14
N GLY A 253 13.24 21.14 13.81
CA GLY A 253 12.76 22.21 12.92
C GLY A 253 13.08 21.98 11.44
N ASN A 254 13.59 20.80 11.06
CA ASN A 254 13.84 20.43 9.67
C ASN A 254 12.57 19.82 9.05
N TYR A 255 11.61 20.69 8.73
CA TYR A 255 10.30 20.28 8.22
C TYR A 255 10.36 19.62 6.84
N THR A 256 11.32 19.99 5.99
CA THR A 256 11.53 19.35 4.68
C THR A 256 11.90 17.87 4.83
N SER A 257 12.87 17.57 5.70
CA SER A 257 13.23 16.18 6.00
C SER A 257 12.13 15.45 6.78
N ALA A 258 11.42 16.13 7.69
CA ALA A 258 10.29 15.54 8.41
C ALA A 258 9.20 15.08 7.42
N ARG A 259 8.84 15.95 6.48
CA ARG A 259 7.87 15.69 5.41
C ARG A 259 8.27 14.50 4.55
N SER A 260 9.50 14.50 4.03
CA SER A 260 9.98 13.43 3.14
C SER A 260 10.03 12.07 3.83
N ASN A 261 10.46 12.00 5.10
CA ASN A 261 10.46 10.75 5.84
C ASN A 261 9.02 10.29 6.17
N LEU A 262 8.12 11.22 6.51
CA LEU A 262 6.74 10.87 6.81
C LEU A 262 5.97 10.39 5.58
N ASP A 263 6.20 11.01 4.42
CA ASP A 263 5.64 10.59 3.14
C ASP A 263 6.09 9.17 2.75
N ARG A 264 7.38 8.84 3.00
CA ARG A 264 7.88 7.47 2.85
C ARG A 264 7.23 6.50 3.82
N ALA A 265 7.03 6.90 5.08
CA ALA A 265 6.35 6.07 6.07
C ALA A 265 4.88 5.80 5.66
N GLY A 266 4.18 6.83 5.19
CA GLY A 266 2.81 6.73 4.66
C GLY A 266 2.72 5.84 3.42
N THR A 267 3.60 6.05 2.44
CA THR A 267 3.65 5.22 1.23
C THR A 267 3.94 3.76 1.55
N LEU A 268 4.88 3.48 2.45
CA LEU A 268 5.17 2.11 2.90
C LEU A 268 3.98 1.51 3.63
N TYR A 269 3.30 2.29 4.47
CA TYR A 269 2.07 1.88 5.15
C TYR A 269 0.97 1.50 4.14
N ASP A 270 0.69 2.36 3.16
CA ASP A 270 -0.32 2.12 2.13
C ASP A 270 0.01 0.89 1.28
N ASN A 271 1.26 0.73 0.86
CA ASN A 271 1.72 -0.44 0.12
C ASN A 271 1.60 -1.73 0.94
N THR A 272 1.90 -1.66 2.23
CA THR A 272 1.78 -2.79 3.17
C THR A 272 0.32 -3.18 3.33
N LEU A 273 -0.57 -2.20 3.43
CA LEU A 273 -2.02 -2.40 3.53
C LEU A 273 -2.57 -3.08 2.27
N ALA A 274 -2.18 -2.59 1.10
CA ALA A 274 -2.61 -3.14 -0.20
C ALA A 274 -2.10 -4.56 -0.44
N SER A 275 -0.84 -4.85 -0.10
CA SER A 275 -0.21 -6.14 -0.37
C SER A 275 -0.56 -7.23 0.64
N LEU A 276 -0.76 -6.87 1.91
CA LEU A 276 -0.78 -7.85 3.00
C LEU A 276 -2.14 -7.92 3.73
N LYS A 277 -3.06 -6.99 3.44
CA LYS A 277 -4.49 -7.06 3.75
C LYS A 277 -4.80 -7.52 5.20
N ARG A 278 -4.22 -6.87 6.23
CA ARG A 278 -4.03 -7.45 7.58
C ARG A 278 -5.13 -7.09 8.61
N ASP A 279 -4.86 -7.48 9.86
CA ASP A 279 -5.63 -7.17 11.07
C ASP A 279 -5.57 -5.67 11.44
N ALA A 280 -6.71 -5.15 11.89
CA ALA A 280 -6.96 -3.73 12.16
C ALA A 280 -6.13 -3.12 13.31
N GLY A 281 -5.64 -3.92 14.27
CA GLY A 281 -5.07 -3.40 15.52
C GLY A 281 -3.71 -2.71 15.39
N ILE A 282 -2.84 -3.17 14.48
CA ILE A 282 -1.53 -2.53 14.20
C ILE A 282 -1.68 -1.37 13.22
N GLU A 283 -2.67 -1.47 12.33
CA GLU A 283 -2.92 -0.52 11.25
C GLU A 283 -3.43 0.83 11.80
N GLU A 284 -4.39 0.80 12.73
CA GLU A 284 -5.05 2.00 13.24
C GLU A 284 -4.09 2.91 14.03
N GLU A 285 -3.33 2.36 14.99
CA GLU A 285 -2.37 3.15 15.77
C GLU A 285 -1.27 3.75 14.88
N THR A 286 -0.76 2.96 13.92
CA THR A 286 0.31 3.43 13.02
C THR A 286 -0.21 4.56 12.12
N TYR A 287 -1.42 4.40 11.59
CA TYR A 287 -2.07 5.40 10.76
C TYR A 287 -2.37 6.69 11.54
N GLU A 288 -2.89 6.58 12.77
CA GLU A 288 -3.15 7.73 13.64
C GLU A 288 -1.86 8.49 13.97
N ARG A 289 -0.77 7.78 14.25
CA ARG A 289 0.55 8.40 14.48
C ARG A 289 1.04 9.16 13.25
N ILE A 290 1.03 8.52 12.08
CA ILE A 290 1.44 9.14 10.81
C ILE A 290 0.60 10.40 10.54
N THR A 291 -0.71 10.27 10.67
CA THR A 291 -1.67 11.37 10.46
C THR A 291 -1.46 12.52 11.44
N SER A 292 -1.30 12.22 12.73
CA SER A 292 -1.09 13.24 13.76
C SER A 292 0.21 14.01 13.51
N LEU A 293 1.30 13.30 13.16
CA LEU A 293 2.56 13.95 12.82
C LEU A 293 2.45 14.76 11.52
N LYS A 294 1.69 14.28 10.52
CA LYS A 294 1.42 14.99 9.26
C LYS A 294 0.78 16.35 9.53
N GLN A 295 -0.25 16.37 10.38
CA GLN A 295 -0.92 17.61 10.81
C GLN A 295 0.02 18.55 11.57
N LYS A 296 0.80 18.04 12.53
CA LYS A 296 1.78 18.85 13.28
C LYS A 296 2.85 19.48 12.39
N ILE A 297 3.38 18.73 11.42
CA ILE A 297 4.32 19.24 10.42
C ILE A 297 3.64 20.35 9.60
N ALA A 298 2.41 20.11 9.15
CA ALA A 298 1.67 21.07 8.34
C ALA A 298 1.43 22.40 9.05
N GLU A 299 1.00 22.35 10.32
CA GLU A 299 0.80 23.54 11.15
C GLU A 299 2.06 24.40 11.27
N LYS A 300 3.23 23.78 11.35
CA LYS A 300 4.52 24.49 11.47
C LYS A 300 5.10 24.94 10.14
N GLN A 301 4.91 24.17 9.08
CA GLN A 301 5.52 24.43 7.78
C GLN A 301 4.72 25.42 6.95
N LYS A 302 3.40 25.45 7.08
CA LYS A 302 2.54 26.32 6.26
C LYS A 302 2.93 27.80 6.34
N PRO A 303 3.23 28.39 7.52
CA PRO A 303 3.68 29.78 7.57
C PRO A 303 4.98 30.04 6.82
N LEU A 304 5.94 29.11 6.90
CA LEU A 304 7.21 29.19 6.20
C LEU A 304 7.01 29.11 4.67
N LEU A 305 6.10 28.25 4.23
CA LEU A 305 5.75 28.08 2.82
C LEU A 305 5.13 29.34 2.21
N VAL A 306 4.17 29.97 2.92
CA VAL A 306 3.55 31.22 2.46
C VAL A 306 4.61 32.33 2.34
N GLN A 307 5.51 32.42 3.30
CA GLN A 307 6.62 33.36 3.27
C GLN A 307 7.59 33.08 2.10
N GLU A 308 7.91 31.81 1.86
CA GLU A 308 8.78 31.38 0.76
C GLU A 308 8.17 31.73 -0.61
N ILE A 309 6.88 31.45 -0.82
CA ILE A 309 6.15 31.84 -2.04
C ILE A 309 6.16 33.36 -2.22
N ARG A 310 5.98 34.13 -1.15
CA ARG A 310 6.08 35.60 -1.19
C ARG A 310 7.47 36.07 -1.62
N VAL A 311 8.53 35.44 -1.14
CA VAL A 311 9.91 35.74 -1.57
C VAL A 311 10.08 35.49 -3.08
N TYR A 312 9.58 34.36 -3.59
CA TYR A 312 9.62 34.07 -5.03
C TYR A 312 8.84 35.11 -5.86
N LYS A 313 7.62 35.47 -5.45
CA LYS A 313 6.82 36.51 -6.12
C LYS A 313 7.53 37.86 -6.16
N ASN A 314 8.14 38.27 -5.04
CA ASN A 314 8.88 39.52 -4.96
C ASN A 314 10.13 39.51 -5.86
N ARG A 315 10.88 38.40 -5.88
CA ARG A 315 12.04 38.24 -6.77
C ARG A 315 11.64 38.24 -8.24
N ALA A 316 10.55 37.54 -8.59
CA ALA A 316 10.00 37.54 -9.94
C ALA A 316 9.64 38.97 -10.39
N LYS A 317 8.97 39.72 -9.52
CA LYS A 317 8.60 41.11 -9.75
C LYS A 317 9.82 42.02 -9.94
N THR A 318 10.82 41.92 -9.06
CA THR A 318 12.08 42.69 -9.18
C THR A 318 12.81 42.36 -10.48
N ALA A 319 12.94 41.07 -10.83
CA ALA A 319 13.58 40.64 -12.06
C ALA A 319 12.82 41.14 -13.31
N TYR A 320 11.49 41.07 -13.29
CA TYR A 320 10.63 41.57 -14.37
C TYR A 320 10.84 43.08 -14.61
N TYR A 321 10.79 43.91 -13.57
CA TYR A 321 11.00 45.36 -13.71
C TYR A 321 12.45 45.73 -14.07
N ALA A 322 13.41 44.84 -13.81
CA ALA A 322 14.78 44.98 -14.28
C ALA A 322 14.97 44.51 -15.75
N GLY A 323 13.92 44.00 -16.41
CA GLY A 323 13.99 43.45 -17.77
C GLY A 323 14.56 42.03 -17.87
N ASN A 324 14.81 41.37 -16.73
CA ASN A 324 15.36 40.02 -16.64
C ASN A 324 14.21 38.98 -16.64
N PHE A 325 13.52 38.83 -17.77
CA PHE A 325 12.31 38.00 -17.86
C PHE A 325 12.57 36.50 -17.67
N GLU A 326 13.74 36.00 -18.06
CA GLU A 326 14.13 34.60 -17.86
C GLU A 326 14.27 34.28 -16.36
N GLU A 327 14.96 35.14 -15.62
CA GLU A 327 15.08 35.01 -14.16
C GLU A 327 13.71 35.12 -13.49
N ALA A 328 12.86 36.07 -13.93
CA ALA A 328 11.51 36.20 -13.41
C ALA A 328 10.68 34.91 -13.60
N SER A 329 10.82 34.25 -14.75
CA SER A 329 10.15 32.99 -15.06
C SER A 329 10.62 31.83 -14.18
N VAL A 330 11.93 31.75 -13.89
CA VAL A 330 12.47 30.79 -12.93
C VAL A 330 11.83 30.97 -11.56
N GLN A 331 11.76 32.20 -11.04
CA GLN A 331 11.16 32.47 -9.73
C GLN A 331 9.66 32.11 -9.67
N ILE A 332 8.89 32.33 -10.75
CA ILE A 332 7.49 31.88 -10.83
C ILE A 332 7.39 30.35 -10.81
N SER A 333 8.26 29.68 -11.57
CA SER A 333 8.28 28.21 -11.63
C SER A 333 8.58 27.58 -10.26
N GLU A 334 9.49 28.18 -9.50
CA GLU A 334 9.80 27.76 -8.13
C GLU A 334 8.62 27.96 -7.17
N ALA A 335 7.89 29.08 -7.30
CA ALA A 335 6.66 29.31 -6.52
C ALA A 335 5.58 28.26 -6.85
N GLU A 336 5.38 27.93 -8.13
CA GLU A 336 4.43 26.89 -8.55
C GLU A 336 4.83 25.51 -8.03
N SER A 337 6.10 25.13 -8.17
CA SER A 337 6.62 23.86 -7.65
C SER A 337 6.44 23.74 -6.13
N THR A 338 6.69 24.83 -5.41
CA THR A 338 6.50 24.91 -3.95
C THR A 338 5.04 24.63 -3.56
N ARG A 339 4.08 25.21 -4.29
CA ARG A 339 2.64 24.98 -4.07
C ARG A 339 2.21 23.56 -4.43
N GLU A 340 2.69 23.03 -5.55
CA GLU A 340 2.39 21.67 -6.00
C GLU A 340 2.90 20.62 -4.99
N ASN A 341 4.14 20.80 -4.50
CA ASN A 341 4.75 19.91 -3.51
C ASN A 341 3.98 19.90 -2.18
N TRP A 342 3.44 21.06 -1.77
CA TRP A 342 2.54 21.11 -0.63
C TRP A 342 1.22 20.37 -0.89
N GLY A 343 0.61 20.58 -2.05
CA GLY A 343 -0.63 19.93 -2.46
C GLY A 343 -0.52 18.40 -2.49
N LYS A 344 0.63 17.87 -2.93
CA LYS A 344 0.95 16.43 -2.87
C LYS A 344 1.06 15.94 -1.43
N PHE A 345 1.79 16.65 -0.58
CA PHE A 345 1.99 16.22 0.80
C PHE A 345 0.69 16.24 1.60
N MET A 346 -0.10 17.31 1.52
CA MET A 346 -1.32 17.45 2.33
C MET A 346 -2.56 16.82 1.71
N ASP A 347 -2.44 16.28 0.49
CA ASP A 347 -3.56 15.86 -0.36
C ASP A 347 -4.56 16.99 -0.66
N VAL A 348 -4.24 18.25 -0.31
CA VAL A 348 -5.09 19.43 -0.44
C VAL A 348 -4.29 20.54 -1.09
N GLU A 349 -4.76 21.03 -2.23
CA GLU A 349 -4.13 22.14 -2.94
C GLU A 349 -4.31 23.46 -2.17
N LEU A 350 -3.28 24.31 -2.25
CA LEU A 350 -3.44 25.68 -1.80
C LEU A 350 -4.44 26.39 -2.69
N GLU A 351 -5.29 27.23 -2.09
CA GLU A 351 -6.23 28.04 -2.85
C GLU A 351 -5.53 28.82 -3.96
N ALA A 352 -6.26 29.09 -5.06
CA ALA A 352 -5.76 29.86 -6.20
C ALA A 352 -5.13 31.20 -5.75
N ASP A 353 -3.98 31.54 -6.36
CA ASP A 353 -3.21 32.75 -6.07
C ASP A 353 -3.25 33.64 -7.32
N GLN A 354 -4.20 34.58 -7.33
CA GLN A 354 -4.40 35.47 -8.47
C GLN A 354 -3.20 36.37 -8.75
N GLU A 355 -2.39 36.67 -7.73
CA GLU A 355 -1.18 37.48 -7.91
C GLU A 355 -0.14 36.69 -8.71
N LEU A 356 0.08 35.42 -8.35
CA LEU A 356 0.99 34.54 -9.07
C LEU A 356 0.55 34.35 -10.52
N ASP A 357 -0.75 34.12 -10.76
CA ASP A 357 -1.30 33.95 -12.12
C ASP A 357 -1.10 35.20 -12.99
N ARG A 358 -1.30 36.39 -12.40
CA ARG A 358 -1.07 37.68 -13.09
C ARG A 358 0.41 37.86 -13.43
N LEU A 359 1.32 37.62 -12.49
CA LEU A 359 2.77 37.72 -12.73
C LEU A 359 3.23 36.74 -13.82
N LYS A 360 2.75 35.48 -13.77
CA LYS A 360 3.03 34.48 -14.79
C LYS A 360 2.61 34.94 -16.18
N ASN A 361 1.41 35.49 -16.32
CA ASN A 361 0.92 35.99 -17.60
C ASN A 361 1.75 37.16 -18.14
N LEU A 362 2.15 38.10 -17.28
CA LEU A 362 3.02 39.24 -17.66
C LEU A 362 4.39 38.75 -18.15
N ILE A 363 5.02 37.84 -17.40
CA ILE A 363 6.34 37.30 -17.72
C ILE A 363 6.30 36.49 -19.02
N ASN A 364 5.31 35.62 -19.20
CA ASN A 364 5.15 34.84 -20.43
C ASN A 364 4.93 35.73 -21.65
N THR A 365 4.18 36.82 -21.51
CA THR A 365 3.97 37.79 -22.58
C THR A 365 5.29 38.47 -22.97
N ALA A 366 6.08 38.91 -21.98
CA ALA A 366 7.38 39.54 -22.21
C ALA A 366 8.40 38.56 -22.85
N LEU A 367 8.45 37.31 -22.40
CA LEU A 367 9.31 36.27 -23.00
C LEU A 367 8.95 35.97 -24.45
N ALA A 368 7.65 35.85 -24.76
CA ALA A 368 7.18 35.62 -26.12
C ALA A 368 7.57 36.76 -27.09
N LEU A 369 7.67 37.99 -26.56
CA LEU A 369 8.10 39.16 -27.33
C LEU A 369 9.62 39.22 -27.55
N LYS A 370 10.41 38.72 -26.59
CA LYS A 370 11.89 38.65 -26.68
C LYS A 370 12.37 37.51 -27.58
N SER A 371 11.60 36.44 -27.67
CA SER A 371 11.95 35.24 -28.45
C SER A 371 12.24 35.56 -29.92
N GLY A 372 13.43 35.15 -30.39
CA GLY A 372 13.89 35.33 -31.78
C GLY A 372 14.56 36.69 -32.08
N LYS A 373 14.66 37.60 -31.10
CA LYS A 373 15.38 38.89 -31.28
C LYS A 373 16.89 38.78 -31.13
N GLU A 374 17.37 37.83 -30.35
CA GLU A 374 18.80 37.57 -30.12
C GLU A 374 19.20 36.20 -30.67
N LEU A 375 20.49 36.04 -30.99
CA LEU A 375 21.04 34.71 -31.29
C LEU A 375 21.29 34.00 -29.96
N ASP A 376 20.61 32.89 -29.73
CA ASP A 376 20.85 32.04 -28.57
C ASP A 376 22.20 31.31 -28.73
N LYS A 377 23.07 31.40 -27.73
CA LYS A 377 24.40 30.75 -27.72
C LYS A 377 24.32 29.23 -27.78
N ASN A 378 23.20 28.66 -27.37
CA ASN A 378 22.95 27.21 -27.38
C ASN A 378 22.29 26.74 -28.68
N ASP A 379 21.94 27.65 -29.60
CA ASP A 379 21.40 27.29 -30.90
C ASP A 379 22.50 26.62 -31.75
N PRO A 380 22.24 25.45 -32.37
CA PRO A 380 23.19 24.79 -33.26
C PRO A 380 23.75 25.67 -34.37
N LEU A 381 23.00 26.68 -34.83
CA LEU A 381 23.42 27.61 -35.88
C LEU A 381 24.13 28.87 -35.33
N TYR A 382 24.30 28.98 -34.00
CA TYR A 382 24.94 30.14 -33.39
C TYR A 382 26.34 30.45 -33.92
N PRO A 383 27.27 29.46 -34.08
CA PRO A 383 28.62 29.74 -34.58
C PRO A 383 28.59 30.40 -35.97
N GLU A 384 27.79 29.88 -36.89
CA GLU A 384 27.68 30.36 -38.26
C GLU A 384 27.00 31.74 -38.31
N MET A 385 25.91 31.93 -37.58
CA MET A 385 25.12 33.15 -37.63
C MET A 385 25.81 34.31 -36.91
N SER A 386 26.51 34.03 -35.81
CA SER A 386 27.33 35.04 -35.12
C SER A 386 28.52 35.50 -35.98
N GLN A 387 29.10 34.58 -36.77
CA GLN A 387 30.16 34.91 -37.73
C GLN A 387 29.63 35.81 -38.87
N ILE A 388 28.43 35.55 -39.39
CA ILE A 388 27.79 36.43 -40.39
C ILE A 388 27.62 37.85 -39.84
N LEU A 389 27.12 38.01 -38.60
CA LEU A 389 27.01 39.33 -37.96
C LEU A 389 28.36 40.03 -37.82
N SER A 390 29.40 39.29 -37.43
CA SER A 390 30.76 39.83 -37.29
C SER A 390 31.28 40.40 -38.60
N ILE A 391 31.18 39.60 -39.68
CA ILE A 391 31.59 40.00 -41.04
C ILE A 391 30.80 41.23 -41.52
N SER A 392 29.47 41.22 -41.35
CA SER A 392 28.62 42.35 -41.72
C SER A 392 29.00 43.64 -40.98
N ASN A 393 29.38 43.57 -39.70
CA ASN A 393 29.86 44.73 -38.94
C ASN A 393 31.21 45.26 -39.43
N GLN A 394 32.14 44.36 -39.80
CA GLN A 394 33.42 44.75 -40.40
C GLN A 394 33.21 45.47 -41.73
N LEU A 395 32.38 44.91 -42.61
CA LEU A 395 32.03 45.50 -43.90
C LEU A 395 31.29 46.83 -43.76
N TYR A 396 30.39 46.95 -42.76
CA TYR A 396 29.74 48.22 -42.43
C TYR A 396 30.76 49.29 -42.02
N THR A 397 31.68 48.96 -41.13
CA THR A 397 32.71 49.89 -40.63
C THR A 397 33.62 50.35 -41.77
N GLN A 398 34.08 49.40 -42.60
CA GLN A 398 34.87 49.69 -43.79
C GLN A 398 34.11 50.59 -44.77
N GLY A 399 32.87 50.23 -45.09
CA GLY A 399 32.02 50.99 -46.01
C GLY A 399 31.76 52.41 -45.52
N ARG A 400 31.48 52.59 -44.23
CA ARG A 400 31.29 53.90 -43.60
C ARG A 400 32.54 54.79 -43.71
N ASN A 401 33.72 54.23 -43.44
CA ASN A 401 34.98 54.97 -43.52
C ASN A 401 35.27 55.41 -44.97
N LEU A 402 35.10 54.52 -45.94
CA LEU A 402 35.27 54.83 -47.36
C LEU A 402 34.28 55.90 -47.85
N MET A 403 33.03 55.87 -47.37
CA MET A 403 32.03 56.90 -47.65
C MET A 403 32.43 58.27 -47.06
N ALA A 404 33.04 58.30 -45.88
CA ALA A 404 33.56 59.51 -45.24
C ALA A 404 34.82 60.06 -45.95
N GLU A 405 35.67 59.19 -46.48
CA GLU A 405 36.86 59.52 -47.29
C GLU A 405 36.51 60.00 -48.73
N GLY A 406 35.23 60.03 -49.10
CA GLY A 406 34.77 60.43 -50.43
C GLY A 406 34.84 59.34 -51.51
N LYS A 407 35.32 58.13 -51.17
CA LYS A 407 35.38 56.95 -52.06
C LYS A 407 34.00 56.26 -52.15
N LYS A 408 33.02 56.99 -52.69
CA LYS A 408 31.60 56.60 -52.64
C LYS A 408 31.28 55.25 -53.32
N SER A 409 31.96 54.90 -54.42
CA SER A 409 31.70 53.64 -55.13
C SER A 409 32.14 52.42 -54.31
N GLU A 410 33.37 52.45 -53.81
CA GLU A 410 33.94 51.39 -52.97
C GLU A 410 33.20 51.25 -51.63
N GLY A 411 32.85 52.39 -51.02
CA GLY A 411 32.05 52.41 -49.80
C GLY A 411 30.67 51.77 -50.00
N LYS A 412 29.96 52.10 -51.09
CA LYS A 412 28.67 51.48 -51.44
C LYS A 412 28.79 49.99 -51.72
N ALA A 413 29.88 49.54 -52.36
CA ALA A 413 30.11 48.12 -52.62
C ALA A 413 30.26 47.33 -51.30
N ALA A 414 31.07 47.82 -50.36
CA ALA A 414 31.24 47.20 -49.05
C ALA A 414 29.93 47.16 -48.24
N LEU A 415 29.16 48.27 -48.25
CA LEU A 415 27.85 48.34 -47.59
C LEU A 415 26.81 47.39 -48.23
N THR A 416 26.84 47.22 -49.54
CA THR A 416 25.96 46.26 -50.25
C THR A 416 26.30 44.82 -49.86
N GLN A 417 27.58 44.48 -49.76
CA GLN A 417 28.01 43.16 -49.29
C GLN A 417 27.59 42.90 -47.83
N ALA A 418 27.72 43.92 -46.95
CA ALA A 418 27.24 43.83 -45.59
C ALA A 418 25.74 43.51 -45.53
N LYS A 419 24.93 44.19 -46.37
CA LYS A 419 23.48 43.94 -46.49
C LYS A 419 23.15 42.54 -47.00
N ASN A 420 23.85 42.03 -48.01
CA ASN A 420 23.62 40.68 -48.52
C ASN A 420 23.87 39.62 -47.44
N LYS A 421 24.96 39.76 -46.69
CA LYS A 421 25.27 38.90 -45.54
C LYS A 421 24.22 39.00 -44.44
N LEU A 422 23.72 40.20 -44.14
CA LEU A 422 22.61 40.36 -43.19
C LEU A 422 21.31 39.71 -43.68
N ASN A 423 21.04 39.71 -44.98
CA ASN A 423 19.87 39.04 -45.54
C ASN A 423 19.98 37.51 -45.41
N GLU A 424 21.16 36.92 -45.58
CA GLU A 424 21.40 35.49 -45.31
C GLU A 424 21.00 35.13 -43.87
N LEU A 425 21.37 35.97 -42.90
CA LEU A 425 20.98 35.77 -41.50
C LEU A 425 19.47 35.94 -41.29
N ARG A 426 18.86 36.98 -41.89
CA ARG A 426 17.43 37.28 -41.73
C ARG A 426 16.50 36.24 -42.35
N ILE A 427 16.97 35.41 -43.28
CA ILE A 427 16.21 34.25 -43.77
C ILE A 427 15.97 33.25 -42.64
N VAL A 428 16.95 33.07 -41.76
CA VAL A 428 16.89 32.11 -40.65
C VAL A 428 16.36 32.75 -39.36
N TYR A 429 16.80 33.98 -39.06
CA TYR A 429 16.39 34.75 -37.89
C TYR A 429 15.77 36.09 -38.32
N PRO A 430 14.52 36.09 -38.83
CA PRO A 430 13.89 37.28 -39.41
C PRO A 430 13.70 38.42 -38.41
N ARG A 431 13.62 38.11 -37.12
CA ARG A 431 13.40 39.07 -36.03
C ARG A 431 14.69 39.48 -35.32
N ASN A 432 15.86 39.08 -35.82
CA ASN A 432 17.13 39.39 -35.16
C ASN A 432 17.39 40.89 -35.13
N GLN A 433 17.41 41.45 -33.92
CA GLN A 433 17.52 42.88 -33.69
C GLN A 433 18.86 43.44 -34.17
N LYS A 434 19.98 42.75 -33.88
CA LYS A 434 21.32 43.20 -34.30
C LYS A 434 21.43 43.30 -35.82
N ALA A 435 20.87 42.33 -36.55
CA ALA A 435 20.86 42.33 -38.00
C ALA A 435 19.98 43.44 -38.58
N ASN A 436 18.78 43.63 -38.03
CA ASN A 436 17.85 44.68 -38.45
C ASN A 436 18.45 46.08 -38.25
N LEU A 437 19.00 46.36 -37.06
CA LEU A 437 19.64 47.62 -36.74
C LEU A 437 20.83 47.91 -37.64
N LEU A 438 21.70 46.91 -37.87
CA LEU A 438 22.85 47.09 -38.75
C LEU A 438 22.41 47.37 -40.20
N SER A 439 21.35 46.71 -40.68
CA SER A 439 20.77 46.97 -41.99
C SER A 439 20.23 48.40 -42.12
N MET A 440 19.50 48.89 -41.10
CA MET A 440 19.02 50.28 -41.06
C MET A 440 20.17 51.30 -41.03
N ARG A 441 21.23 51.03 -40.25
CA ARG A 441 22.44 51.87 -40.21
C ARG A 441 23.16 51.89 -41.56
N ILE A 442 23.19 50.77 -42.28
CA ILE A 442 23.73 50.73 -43.64
C ILE A 442 22.92 51.64 -44.56
N ASP A 443 21.59 51.55 -44.53
CA ASP A 443 20.72 52.39 -45.36
C ASP A 443 20.91 53.88 -45.11
N GLN A 444 21.02 54.27 -43.84
CA GLN A 444 21.29 55.65 -43.44
C GLN A 444 22.61 56.19 -44.03
N VAL A 445 23.67 55.36 -44.07
CA VAL A 445 24.97 55.74 -44.63
C VAL A 445 24.95 55.74 -46.16
N MET A 446 24.21 54.83 -46.79
CA MET A 446 24.14 54.74 -48.26
C MET A 446 23.39 55.91 -48.89
N ASP A 447 22.23 56.27 -48.33
CA ASP A 447 21.39 57.37 -48.79
C ASP A 447 20.49 57.88 -47.66
N LEU A 448 20.87 59.00 -47.06
CA LEU A 448 20.16 59.60 -45.93
C LEU A 448 18.74 60.07 -46.30
N ASN A 449 18.54 60.58 -47.53
CA ASN A 449 17.24 61.10 -47.94
C ASN A 449 16.25 59.96 -48.16
N GLN A 450 16.69 58.91 -48.86
CA GLN A 450 15.88 57.71 -49.06
C GLN A 450 15.58 57.02 -47.73
N PHE A 451 16.58 56.92 -46.83
CA PHE A 451 16.39 56.39 -45.49
C PHE A 451 15.32 57.15 -44.72
N ASN A 452 15.39 58.49 -44.68
CA ASN A 452 14.41 59.31 -43.96
C ASN A 452 12.99 59.15 -44.51
N ALA A 453 12.84 59.01 -45.84
CA ALA A 453 11.55 58.73 -46.46
C ALA A 453 11.00 57.35 -46.06
N THR A 454 11.83 56.30 -46.15
CA THR A 454 11.46 54.94 -45.76
C THR A 454 11.16 54.82 -44.26
N PHE A 455 11.93 55.49 -43.40
CA PHE A 455 11.72 55.54 -41.96
C PHE A 455 10.35 56.14 -41.63
N LYS A 456 10.01 57.28 -42.26
CA LYS A 456 8.70 57.93 -42.09
C LYS A 456 7.55 57.02 -42.50
N THR A 457 7.61 56.44 -43.71
CA THR A 457 6.58 55.52 -44.20
C THR A 457 6.40 54.34 -43.24
N ARG A 458 7.50 53.74 -42.78
CA ARG A 458 7.43 52.61 -41.84
C ARG A 458 6.80 53.02 -40.52
N LEU A 459 7.13 54.18 -39.97
CA LEU A 459 6.51 54.68 -38.74
C LEU A 459 5.01 54.93 -38.93
N ASP A 460 4.58 55.46 -40.08
CA ASP A 460 3.17 55.69 -40.38
C ASP A 460 2.40 54.37 -40.50
N GLU A 461 2.99 53.31 -41.07
CA GLU A 461 2.42 51.95 -41.06
C GLU A 461 2.26 51.42 -39.62
N LEU A 462 3.30 51.57 -38.79
CA LEU A 462 3.29 51.11 -37.40
C LEU A 462 2.27 51.84 -36.51
N ARG A 463 1.88 53.06 -36.87
CA ARG A 463 0.79 53.79 -36.20
C ARG A 463 -0.59 53.17 -36.44
N MET A 464 -0.77 52.45 -37.55
CA MET A 464 -2.05 51.83 -37.90
C MET A 464 -2.26 50.46 -37.25
N VAL A 465 -1.24 49.91 -36.61
CA VAL A 465 -1.30 48.59 -35.98
C VAL A 465 -2.09 48.64 -34.67
N ASN A 466 -3.03 47.72 -34.52
CA ASN A 466 -3.75 47.52 -33.26
C ASN A 466 -2.95 46.63 -32.31
N TYR A 467 -2.10 47.24 -31.48
CA TYR A 467 -1.26 46.53 -30.51
C TYR A 467 -2.05 45.79 -29.43
N ALA A 468 -3.33 46.11 -29.21
CA ALA A 468 -4.15 45.42 -28.20
C ALA A 468 -4.50 43.98 -28.59
N ASN A 469 -4.42 43.61 -29.87
CA ASN A 469 -4.69 42.25 -30.34
C ASN A 469 -3.63 41.23 -29.86
N ASN A 470 -2.41 41.70 -29.57
CA ASN A 470 -1.27 40.86 -29.14
C ASN A 470 -1.09 39.59 -30.01
N ASP A 471 -1.33 39.71 -31.31
CA ASP A 471 -1.12 38.67 -32.32
C ASP A 471 0.32 38.76 -32.90
N SER A 472 0.67 37.89 -33.84
CA SER A 472 1.99 37.91 -34.47
C SER A 472 2.31 39.26 -35.12
N VAL A 473 1.32 39.91 -35.74
CA VAL A 473 1.46 41.20 -36.42
C VAL A 473 1.79 42.31 -35.41
N ALA A 474 1.06 42.38 -34.29
CA ALA A 474 1.32 43.35 -33.23
C ALA A 474 2.72 43.17 -32.61
N ARG A 475 3.16 41.92 -32.44
CA ARG A 475 4.48 41.59 -31.88
C ARG A 475 5.63 41.92 -32.85
N GLU A 476 5.45 41.71 -34.14
CA GLU A 476 6.40 42.11 -35.18
C GLU A 476 6.48 43.64 -35.30
N ALA A 477 5.33 44.31 -35.34
CA ALA A 477 5.26 45.77 -35.36
C ALA A 477 5.94 46.42 -34.14
N TYR A 478 5.77 45.82 -32.95
CA TYR A 478 6.47 46.28 -31.75
C TYR A 478 7.98 46.08 -31.85
N SER A 479 8.43 44.94 -32.41
CA SER A 479 9.85 44.72 -32.67
C SER A 479 10.44 45.82 -33.55
N ASP A 480 9.72 46.17 -34.62
CA ASP A 480 10.15 47.23 -35.53
C ASP A 480 10.15 48.61 -34.87
N LEU A 481 9.16 48.91 -34.02
CA LEU A 481 9.15 50.15 -33.23
C LEU A 481 10.38 50.27 -32.33
N GLN A 482 10.78 49.17 -31.66
CA GLN A 482 12.00 49.16 -30.86
C GLN A 482 13.24 49.39 -31.72
N ASP A 483 13.32 48.75 -32.89
CA ASP A 483 14.45 48.91 -33.81
C ASP A 483 14.54 50.35 -34.36
N LEU A 484 13.39 50.96 -34.73
CA LEU A 484 13.34 52.36 -35.14
C LEU A 484 13.75 53.31 -34.00
N HIS A 485 13.31 53.03 -32.77
CA HIS A 485 13.64 53.86 -31.60
C HIS A 485 15.13 53.81 -31.27
N GLU A 486 15.75 52.63 -31.37
CA GLU A 486 17.20 52.47 -31.19
C GLU A 486 18.02 53.23 -32.26
N ILE A 487 17.49 53.35 -33.49
CA ILE A 487 18.16 54.08 -34.57
C ILE A 487 18.00 55.60 -34.44
N SER A 488 16.81 56.08 -34.07
CA SER A 488 16.53 57.52 -33.92
C SER A 488 15.65 57.77 -32.69
N PRO A 489 16.23 57.80 -31.47
CA PRO A 489 15.48 57.94 -30.23
C PRO A 489 14.65 59.21 -30.15
N ASP A 490 15.15 60.30 -30.75
CA ASP A 490 14.55 61.64 -30.70
C ASP A 490 13.55 61.89 -31.85
N TYR A 491 13.18 60.87 -32.63
CA TYR A 491 12.23 61.05 -33.74
C TYR A 491 10.84 61.46 -33.22
N PRO A 492 10.22 62.55 -33.74
CA PRO A 492 8.96 63.07 -33.20
C PRO A 492 7.83 62.02 -33.15
N GLY A 493 7.30 61.79 -31.94
CA GLY A 493 6.17 60.89 -31.68
C GLY A 493 6.49 59.39 -31.72
N LEU A 494 7.75 58.99 -31.92
CA LEU A 494 8.17 57.59 -31.89
C LEU A 494 8.15 57.03 -30.46
N SER A 495 8.76 57.75 -29.51
CA SER A 495 8.80 57.35 -28.10
C SER A 495 7.39 57.23 -27.49
N ASP A 496 6.48 58.14 -27.85
CA ASP A 496 5.08 58.09 -27.41
C ASP A 496 4.34 56.87 -27.98
N LEU A 497 4.60 56.52 -29.24
CA LEU A 497 4.01 55.36 -29.89
C LEU A 497 4.54 54.06 -29.29
N LEU A 498 5.87 53.97 -29.09
CA LEU A 498 6.51 52.84 -28.41
C LEU A 498 5.92 52.64 -27.02
N TYR A 499 5.83 53.72 -26.22
CA TYR A 499 5.22 53.69 -24.90
C TYR A 499 3.76 53.18 -24.94
N LYS A 500 2.93 53.69 -25.86
CA LYS A 500 1.54 53.22 -26.02
C LYS A 500 1.44 51.76 -26.45
N ALA A 501 2.34 51.31 -27.33
CA ALA A 501 2.42 49.91 -27.75
C ALA A 501 2.81 49.00 -26.57
N GLU A 502 3.78 49.39 -25.75
CA GLU A 502 4.18 48.65 -24.54
C GLU A 502 3.05 48.50 -23.53
N LEU A 503 2.24 49.55 -23.35
CA LEU A 503 1.05 49.51 -22.52
C LEU A 503 -0.03 48.59 -23.09
N SER A 504 -0.21 48.57 -24.41
CA SER A 504 -1.24 47.77 -25.10
C SER A 504 -0.90 46.29 -25.12
N LEU A 505 0.39 45.97 -25.29
CA LEU A 505 0.93 44.60 -25.27
C LEU A 505 1.12 44.05 -23.85
N GLY A 506 0.88 44.85 -22.81
CA GLY A 506 1.05 44.43 -21.41
C GLY A 506 2.50 44.24 -20.99
N ILE A 507 3.45 44.86 -21.70
CA ILE A 507 4.89 44.83 -21.39
C ILE A 507 5.21 45.80 -20.27
N ARG A 508 4.55 46.96 -20.29
CA ARG A 508 4.63 47.97 -19.24
C ARG A 508 3.28 48.04 -18.54
N ALA A 509 3.30 48.05 -17.22
CA ALA A 509 2.09 48.26 -16.43
C ALA A 509 1.50 49.63 -16.75
N LYS A 510 0.17 49.68 -16.94
CA LYS A 510 -0.55 50.95 -17.08
C LYS A 510 -0.30 51.82 -15.84
N PRO A 511 0.07 53.10 -16.01
CA PRO A 511 0.13 54.01 -14.87
C PRO A 511 -1.20 53.99 -14.15
N ILE A 512 -1.15 53.74 -12.85
CA ILE A 512 -2.34 53.71 -12.01
C ILE A 512 -2.76 55.17 -11.80
N ASP A 513 -3.99 55.51 -12.18
CA ASP A 513 -4.51 56.84 -11.90
C ASP A 513 -4.69 57.07 -10.39
N ASN A 514 -4.63 58.33 -9.95
CA ASN A 514 -4.70 58.66 -8.52
C ASN A 514 -6.02 58.22 -7.87
N SER A 515 -7.14 58.22 -8.61
CA SER A 515 -8.44 57.76 -8.12
C SER A 515 -8.45 56.26 -7.81
N SER A 516 -7.94 55.44 -8.73
CA SER A 516 -7.80 53.99 -8.62
C SER A 516 -6.84 53.62 -7.49
N LYS A 517 -5.78 54.41 -7.29
CA LYS A 517 -4.87 54.24 -6.16
C LYS A 517 -5.57 54.48 -4.81
N ILE A 518 -6.38 55.54 -4.71
CA ILE A 518 -7.17 55.84 -3.51
C ILE A 518 -8.25 54.77 -3.27
N GLU A 519 -8.97 54.38 -4.31
CA GLU A 519 -10.00 53.34 -4.23
C GLU A 519 -9.41 51.98 -3.82
N ALA A 520 -8.28 51.60 -4.40
CA ALA A 520 -7.53 50.42 -4.00
C ALA A 520 -7.14 50.47 -2.52
N GLN A 521 -6.65 51.63 -2.04
CA GLN A 521 -6.26 51.80 -0.64
C GLN A 521 -7.47 51.65 0.31
N ASN A 522 -8.59 52.29 -0.01
CA ASN A 522 -9.82 52.19 0.78
C ASN A 522 -10.36 50.75 0.82
N THR A 523 -10.38 50.09 -0.34
CA THR A 523 -10.81 48.69 -0.46
C THR A 523 -9.89 47.76 0.33
N ALA A 524 -8.57 47.98 0.30
CA ALA A 524 -7.60 47.21 1.07
C ALA A 524 -7.76 47.41 2.59
N LEU A 525 -8.07 48.62 3.05
CA LEU A 525 -8.36 48.88 4.46
C LEU A 525 -9.66 48.20 4.92
N GLN A 526 -10.69 48.17 4.07
CA GLN A 526 -11.91 47.39 4.33
C GLN A 526 -11.61 45.89 4.42
N ALA A 527 -10.80 45.36 3.50
CA ALA A 527 -10.36 43.97 3.53
C ALA A 527 -9.61 43.65 4.83
N GLN A 528 -8.72 44.53 5.28
CA GLN A 528 -7.99 44.37 6.53
C GLN A 528 -8.90 44.43 7.77
N ALA A 529 -9.88 45.33 7.80
CA ALA A 529 -10.87 45.39 8.88
C ALA A 529 -11.68 44.09 8.95
N LYS A 530 -12.16 43.60 7.79
CA LYS A 530 -12.88 42.33 7.70
C LYS A 530 -12.03 41.14 8.13
N LEU A 531 -10.75 41.11 7.77
CA LEU A 531 -9.82 40.09 8.22
C LEU A 531 -9.65 40.06 9.75
N LYS A 532 -9.60 41.24 10.40
CA LYS A 532 -9.50 41.34 11.86
C LYS A 532 -10.76 40.80 12.54
N GLU A 533 -11.93 41.08 11.99
CA GLU A 533 -13.23 40.57 12.48
C GLU A 533 -13.38 39.05 12.25
N ALA A 534 -12.86 38.55 11.12
CA ALA A 534 -13.10 37.18 10.65
C ALA A 534 -12.58 36.06 11.56
N GLY A 535 -11.50 36.28 12.32
CA GLY A 535 -10.85 35.18 13.04
C GLY A 535 -10.49 34.01 12.09
N ARG A 536 -11.16 32.86 12.26
CA ARG A 536 -11.09 31.66 11.39
C ARG A 536 -12.39 31.35 10.62
N ASP A 537 -13.38 32.24 10.65
CA ASP A 537 -14.65 32.05 9.92
C ASP A 537 -14.42 32.05 8.40
N SER A 538 -14.73 30.94 7.73
CA SER A 538 -14.46 30.75 6.32
C SER A 538 -15.25 31.69 5.40
N VAL A 539 -16.46 32.08 5.78
CA VAL A 539 -17.31 32.99 5.00
C VAL A 539 -16.75 34.41 5.08
N GLN A 540 -16.36 34.84 6.28
CA GLN A 540 -15.79 36.17 6.47
C GLN A 540 -14.38 36.29 5.85
N LEU A 541 -13.57 35.21 5.92
CA LEU A 541 -12.28 35.15 5.24
C LEU A 541 -12.43 35.22 3.70
N ALA A 542 -13.44 34.56 3.13
CA ALA A 542 -13.72 34.63 1.70
C ALA A 542 -14.08 36.06 1.25
N GLU A 543 -14.86 36.79 2.03
CA GLU A 543 -15.21 38.19 1.72
C GLU A 543 -13.99 39.13 1.85
N ALA A 544 -13.18 38.98 2.89
CA ALA A 544 -11.92 39.72 3.03
C ALA A 544 -10.98 39.45 1.84
N LYS A 545 -10.90 38.19 1.38
CA LYS A 545 -10.13 37.78 0.21
C LYS A 545 -10.64 38.44 -1.07
N ARG A 546 -11.96 38.50 -1.26
CA ARG A 546 -12.60 39.13 -2.42
C ARG A 546 -12.23 40.61 -2.49
N LEU A 547 -12.35 41.33 -1.38
CA LEU A 547 -11.99 42.75 -1.27
C LEU A 547 -10.49 42.98 -1.54
N ALA A 548 -9.62 42.14 -0.98
CA ALA A 548 -8.18 42.26 -1.23
C ALA A 548 -7.82 42.03 -2.72
N ASN A 549 -8.43 41.03 -3.37
CA ASN A 549 -8.23 40.81 -4.80
C ASN A 549 -8.77 41.96 -5.67
N GLN A 550 -9.89 42.59 -5.26
CA GLN A 550 -10.43 43.78 -5.89
C GLN A 550 -9.46 44.96 -5.76
N ALA A 551 -8.88 45.18 -4.57
CA ALA A 551 -7.84 46.19 -4.36
C ALA A 551 -6.61 45.93 -5.24
N LEU A 552 -6.15 44.68 -5.39
CA LEU A 552 -5.03 44.34 -6.26
C LEU A 552 -5.34 44.42 -7.75
N ALA A 553 -6.62 44.32 -8.15
CA ALA A 553 -7.01 44.57 -9.54
C ALA A 553 -6.88 46.06 -9.90
N LEU A 554 -7.14 46.95 -8.93
CA LEU A 554 -7.01 48.39 -9.07
C LEU A 554 -5.56 48.87 -8.92
N ASN A 555 -4.82 48.30 -7.96
CA ASN A 555 -3.41 48.57 -7.71
C ASN A 555 -2.66 47.28 -7.35
N PRO A 556 -1.94 46.66 -8.31
CA PRO A 556 -1.17 45.44 -8.09
C PRO A 556 -0.07 45.54 -7.03
N ASP A 557 0.34 46.77 -6.66
CA ASP A 557 1.39 47.05 -5.68
C ASP A 557 0.85 47.44 -4.30
N ASN A 558 -0.44 47.17 -4.03
CA ASN A 558 -1.03 47.51 -2.74
C ASN A 558 -0.55 46.56 -1.62
N ASP A 559 0.39 47.04 -0.79
CA ASP A 559 0.98 46.25 0.30
C ASP A 559 -0.04 45.77 1.34
N ILE A 560 -1.10 46.55 1.60
CA ILE A 560 -2.14 46.15 2.57
C ILE A 560 -2.92 44.95 2.03
N ALA A 561 -3.34 45.02 0.77
CA ALA A 561 -4.08 43.92 0.14
C ALA A 561 -3.22 42.66 0.00
N ILE A 562 -1.94 42.81 -0.35
CA ILE A 562 -0.95 41.72 -0.35
C ILE A 562 -0.86 41.08 1.04
N SER A 563 -0.67 41.88 2.10
CA SER A 563 -0.56 41.37 3.47
C SER A 563 -1.84 40.68 3.93
N VAL A 564 -3.02 41.19 3.53
CA VAL A 564 -4.30 40.55 3.82
C VAL A 564 -4.40 39.19 3.15
N LEU A 565 -4.01 39.05 1.88
CA LEU A 565 -4.02 37.77 1.18
C LEU A 565 -3.04 36.75 1.78
N ASP A 566 -1.84 37.19 2.18
CA ASP A 566 -0.87 36.32 2.85
C ASP A 566 -1.41 35.83 4.20
N GLU A 567 -2.00 36.72 5.00
CA GLU A 567 -2.58 36.35 6.29
C GLU A 567 -3.83 35.48 6.14
N ILE A 568 -4.64 35.71 5.11
CA ILE A 568 -5.71 34.79 4.72
C ILE A 568 -5.12 33.44 4.35
N ALA A 569 -4.07 33.35 3.54
CA ALA A 569 -3.43 32.08 3.21
C ALA A 569 -2.92 31.32 4.46
N LEU A 570 -2.48 32.04 5.50
CA LEU A 570 -2.11 31.45 6.79
C LEU A 570 -3.34 30.91 7.54
N ARG A 571 -4.43 31.68 7.60
CA ARG A 571 -5.64 31.35 8.37
C ARG A 571 -6.53 30.30 7.69
N THR A 572 -6.69 30.42 6.37
CA THR A 572 -7.51 29.58 5.49
C THR A 572 -6.71 28.35 5.09
N GLY A 573 -7.25 27.15 5.33
CA GLY A 573 -6.48 25.90 5.33
C GLY A 573 -6.09 25.41 6.72
N SER A 574 -6.78 25.89 7.76
CA SER A 574 -6.94 25.17 9.03
C SER A 574 -8.02 24.08 8.96
N ASP A 575 -8.71 23.96 7.81
CA ASP A 575 -9.44 22.74 7.49
C ASP A 575 -8.37 21.66 7.34
N ALA A 576 -8.06 21.00 8.46
CA ALA A 576 -7.26 19.80 8.48
C ALA A 576 -7.74 18.96 7.29
N ALA A 577 -6.84 18.64 6.36
CA ALA A 577 -7.14 17.74 5.25
C ALA A 577 -7.99 16.61 5.83
N VAL A 578 -9.22 16.43 5.35
CA VAL A 578 -10.13 15.48 6.00
C VAL A 578 -9.48 14.12 5.92
N VAL A 579 -8.91 13.71 7.05
CA VAL A 579 -8.14 12.50 7.17
C VAL A 579 -9.14 11.38 7.23
N LEU A 580 -8.95 10.39 6.37
CA LEU A 580 -9.75 9.19 6.42
C LEU A 580 -9.49 8.48 7.75
N SER A 581 -10.42 7.65 8.21
CA SER A 581 -10.07 6.67 9.24
C SER A 581 -9.17 5.59 8.64
N ALA A 582 -8.44 4.82 9.45
CA ALA A 582 -7.64 3.70 8.95
C ALA A 582 -8.50 2.72 8.11
N SER A 583 -9.76 2.50 8.52
CA SER A 583 -10.72 1.69 7.77
C SER A 583 -11.10 2.28 6.41
N ASP A 584 -11.22 3.61 6.32
CA ASP A 584 -11.54 4.31 5.08
C ASP A 584 -10.32 4.42 4.17
N GLU A 585 -9.11 4.52 4.74
CA GLU A 585 -7.85 4.43 4.00
C GLU A 585 -7.73 3.08 3.29
N ALA A 586 -8.02 1.99 3.99
CA ALA A 586 -8.01 0.65 3.41
C ALA A 586 -8.96 0.54 2.22
N LEU A 587 -10.18 1.08 2.35
CA LEU A 587 -11.14 1.16 1.25
C LEU A 587 -10.64 2.03 0.09
N TYR A 588 -9.92 3.11 0.39
CA TYR A 588 -9.36 4.01 -0.63
C TYR A 588 -8.26 3.30 -1.41
N GLN A 589 -7.32 2.66 -0.72
CA GLN A 589 -6.24 1.90 -1.37
C GLN A 589 -6.79 0.73 -2.18
N GLN A 590 -7.82 0.04 -1.67
CA GLN A 590 -8.51 -1.00 -2.41
C GLN A 590 -9.10 -0.48 -3.73
N ALA A 591 -9.77 0.68 -3.70
CA ALA A 591 -10.30 1.31 -4.91
C ALA A 591 -9.20 1.70 -5.90
N VAL A 592 -8.07 2.21 -5.41
CA VAL A 592 -6.90 2.54 -6.24
C VAL A 592 -6.31 1.30 -6.91
N THR A 593 -6.11 0.20 -6.17
CA THR A 593 -5.61 -1.06 -6.73
C THR A 593 -6.55 -1.62 -7.79
N GLN A 594 -7.86 -1.60 -7.55
CA GLN A 594 -8.87 -2.05 -8.51
C GLN A 594 -8.82 -1.21 -9.79
N LEU A 595 -8.68 0.10 -9.66
CA LEU A 595 -8.57 1.01 -10.81
C LEU A 595 -7.28 0.76 -11.61
N GLN A 596 -6.15 0.55 -10.93
CA GLN A 596 -4.87 0.20 -11.55
C GLN A 596 -4.93 -1.14 -12.29
N SER A 597 -5.69 -2.10 -11.77
CA SER A 597 -5.94 -3.39 -12.44
C SER A 597 -6.96 -3.31 -13.60
N GLY A 598 -7.44 -2.11 -13.94
CA GLY A 598 -8.43 -1.90 -15.00
C GLY A 598 -9.86 -2.27 -14.61
N ASN A 599 -10.11 -2.63 -13.34
CA ASN A 599 -11.43 -3.00 -12.84
C ASN A 599 -12.18 -1.76 -12.33
N VAL A 600 -12.61 -0.92 -13.27
CA VAL A 600 -13.25 0.38 -12.99
C VAL A 600 -14.58 0.21 -12.22
N ILE A 601 -15.34 -0.86 -12.47
CA ILE A 601 -16.60 -1.14 -11.77
C ILE A 601 -16.37 -1.44 -10.29
N ALA A 602 -15.41 -2.33 -9.97
CA ALA A 602 -15.08 -2.64 -8.58
C ALA A 602 -14.50 -1.41 -7.86
N ALA A 603 -13.64 -0.64 -8.54
CA ALA A 603 -13.10 0.60 -8.00
C ALA A 603 -14.20 1.61 -7.65
N ASN A 604 -15.22 1.76 -8.51
CA ASN A 604 -16.36 2.62 -8.24
C ASN A 604 -17.20 2.11 -7.05
N ALA A 605 -17.41 0.80 -6.89
CA ALA A 605 -18.14 0.25 -5.75
C ALA A 605 -17.45 0.57 -4.41
N SER A 606 -16.11 0.46 -4.37
CA SER A 606 -15.28 0.84 -3.23
C SER A 606 -15.36 2.35 -2.95
N LEU A 607 -15.32 3.19 -3.99
CA LEU A 607 -15.50 4.65 -3.89
C LEU A 607 -16.90 5.02 -3.34
N GLN A 608 -17.97 4.41 -3.84
CA GLN A 608 -19.33 4.69 -3.34
C GLN A 608 -19.47 4.31 -1.86
N SER A 609 -18.80 3.24 -1.42
CA SER A 609 -18.76 2.86 0.00
C SER A 609 -18.03 3.90 0.85
N LEU A 610 -16.94 4.49 0.34
CA LEU A 610 -16.22 5.62 0.94
C LEU A 610 -17.09 6.88 1.06
N LEU A 611 -17.83 7.22 0.01
CA LEU A 611 -18.67 8.43 -0.08
C LEU A 611 -19.95 8.36 0.77
N LYS A 612 -20.29 7.20 1.35
CA LYS A 612 -21.39 7.08 2.33
C LYS A 612 -21.15 7.94 3.58
N LYS A 613 -19.89 8.07 4.02
CA LYS A 613 -19.51 8.95 5.14
C LYS A 613 -19.40 10.39 4.65
N ALA A 614 -20.18 11.29 5.25
CA ALA A 614 -20.23 12.70 4.84
C ALA A 614 -18.87 13.43 5.00
N SER A 615 -18.06 13.03 5.98
CA SER A 615 -16.68 13.51 6.16
C SER A 615 -15.82 13.23 4.93
N ASN A 616 -15.86 12.00 4.41
CA ASN A 616 -14.97 11.53 3.34
C ASN A 616 -15.21 12.27 2.01
N ARG A 617 -16.42 12.81 1.80
CA ARG A 617 -16.76 13.63 0.61
C ARG A 617 -15.95 14.92 0.52
N ARG A 618 -15.45 15.41 1.66
CA ARG A 618 -14.59 16.59 1.74
C ARG A 618 -13.11 16.25 1.69
N SER A 619 -12.76 14.96 1.61
CA SER A 619 -11.38 14.51 1.47
C SER A 619 -10.93 14.68 0.02
N ALA A 620 -9.93 15.53 -0.21
CA ALA A 620 -9.48 15.87 -1.55
C ALA A 620 -8.89 14.67 -2.31
N LYS A 621 -8.29 13.69 -1.62
CA LYS A 621 -7.90 12.42 -2.28
C LYS A 621 -9.08 11.59 -2.77
N VAL A 622 -10.20 11.59 -2.04
CA VAL A 622 -11.43 10.89 -2.44
C VAL A 622 -12.05 11.60 -3.65
N GLN A 623 -12.04 12.93 -3.66
CA GLN A 623 -12.49 13.73 -4.80
C GLN A 623 -11.62 13.47 -6.05
N LYS A 624 -10.28 13.44 -5.91
CA LYS A 624 -9.36 13.11 -7.01
C LYS A 624 -9.61 11.70 -7.57
N LEU A 625 -9.82 10.72 -6.68
CA LEU A 625 -10.17 9.36 -7.09
C LEU A 625 -11.52 9.31 -7.80
N GLN A 626 -12.51 10.05 -7.31
CA GLN A 626 -13.83 10.17 -7.93
C GLN A 626 -13.72 10.72 -9.35
N THR A 627 -13.06 11.86 -9.55
CA THR A 627 -12.87 12.46 -10.89
C THR A 627 -12.16 11.50 -11.84
N ARG A 628 -11.17 10.74 -11.35
CA ARG A 628 -10.44 9.77 -12.17
C ARG A 628 -11.30 8.57 -12.58
N ILE A 629 -12.11 8.04 -11.67
CA ILE A 629 -13.03 6.93 -11.97
C ILE A 629 -14.14 7.41 -12.92
N GLU A 630 -14.73 8.58 -12.68
CA GLU A 630 -15.74 9.18 -13.56
C GLU A 630 -15.20 9.42 -14.98
N GLY A 631 -13.97 9.90 -15.11
CA GLY A 631 -13.31 10.08 -16.40
C GLY A 631 -12.94 8.80 -17.14
N MET A 632 -13.01 7.63 -16.50
CA MET A 632 -12.81 6.31 -17.14
C MET A 632 -14.13 5.56 -17.36
N LEU A 633 -15.24 6.03 -16.77
CA LEU A 633 -16.59 5.51 -16.98
C LEU A 633 -17.32 6.24 -18.11
N ASN A 634 -16.94 7.49 -18.37
CA ASN A 634 -17.35 8.30 -19.52
C ASN A 634 -16.42 8.07 -20.70
#